data_AF-A0A6V7L9D6-F1
#
_entry.id   AF-A0A6V7L9D6-F1
#
_cell.length_a   1.000
_cell.length_b   1.000
_cell.length_c   1.000
_cell.angle_alpha   90.00
_cell.angle_beta   90.00
_cell.angle_gamma   90.00
#
_symmetry.space_group_name_H-M   'P 1'
#
loop_
_entity.id
_entity.type
_entity.pdbx_description
1 polymer ?
#
loop_
_entity_poly.entity_id
_entity_poly.type
_entity_poly.pdbx_seq_one_letter_code
_entity_poly.pdbx_strand_id
1 'polypeptide(L)'
;MITSASPSADSLTDTTNSSFATPPFSLSPVGESQGFARWRSSASFEDQGIDLPLPEIVPLVLPEPRELTIQRQPPPRSDFGFSLRRAVIVERCPNGTAQMKPVTFAEPGAIVQNNNDTGLLPGDRLIEVNGINVDDKSREEIIDLIKGSGNSVTVK
;
A
#
# COMPACT_ATOMS: atom_id res chain seq x y z
N MET A 1 42.18 42.87 -6.47
CA MET A 1 42.76 43.19 -5.14
C MET A 1 41.92 44.31 -4.52
N ILE A 2 41.61 44.17 -3.22
CA ILE A 2 41.06 45.17 -2.24
C ILE A 2 39.63 45.72 -2.48
N THR A 3 38.61 45.25 -1.72
CA THR A 3 37.90 45.80 -0.51
C THR A 3 37.09 47.09 -0.78
N SER A 4 35.93 47.41 -0.18
CA SER A 4 35.13 46.88 0.94
C SER A 4 33.72 47.53 0.95
N ALA A 5 32.74 46.72 1.36
CA ALA A 5 31.45 46.97 2.03
C ALA A 5 30.68 48.30 1.87
N SER A 6 29.44 48.14 1.38
CA SER A 6 28.33 49.11 1.32
C SER A 6 27.70 49.42 2.69
N PRO A 7 27.07 50.61 2.84
CA PRO A 7 26.42 51.05 4.08
C PRO A 7 25.01 50.47 4.28
N SER A 8 24.61 50.40 5.54
CA SER A 8 23.30 49.99 6.05
C SER A 8 22.13 50.79 5.46
N ALA A 9 21.00 50.12 5.23
CA ALA A 9 19.72 50.76 4.95
C ALA A 9 18.65 50.21 5.89
N ASP A 10 18.17 51.10 6.75
CA ASP A 10 17.02 50.95 7.63
C ASP A 10 15.74 50.64 6.85
N SER A 11 15.07 49.58 7.31
CA SER A 11 13.63 49.48 7.62
C SER A 11 12.71 50.54 7.00
N LEU A 12 12.03 50.20 5.91
CA LEU A 12 10.63 50.58 5.62
C LEU A 12 10.06 49.58 4.60
N THR A 13 9.06 48.77 4.98
CA THR A 13 8.14 48.20 3.98
C THR A 13 6.71 48.45 4.43
N ASP A 14 6.09 49.36 3.69
CA ASP A 14 4.71 49.78 3.79
C ASP A 14 3.74 48.58 3.68
N THR A 15 2.85 48.48 4.65
CA THR A 15 1.77 47.49 4.67
C THR A 15 0.66 47.93 3.74
N THR A 16 0.69 47.48 2.49
CA THR A 16 -0.55 47.39 1.70
C THR A 16 -0.60 46.09 0.88
N ASN A 17 -1.63 45.31 1.21
CA ASN A 17 -2.31 44.37 0.31
C ASN A 17 -1.53 43.14 -0.18
N SER A 18 -1.52 42.08 0.62
CA SER A 18 -1.58 40.72 0.07
C SER A 18 -2.15 39.73 1.09
N SER A 19 -3.43 39.36 0.93
CA SER A 19 -4.11 38.31 1.72
C SER A 19 -3.73 36.88 1.28
N PHE A 20 -2.49 36.67 0.83
CA PHE A 20 -1.95 35.35 0.48
C PHE A 20 -0.48 35.27 0.90
N ALA A 21 -0.24 35.41 2.21
CA ALA A 21 1.08 35.20 2.78
C ALA A 21 1.32 33.69 2.96
N THR A 22 2.10 33.08 2.09
CA THR A 22 2.85 31.86 2.45
C THR A 22 3.71 32.25 3.65
N PRO A 23 3.57 31.63 4.85
CA PRO A 23 4.48 31.92 5.93
C PRO A 23 5.90 31.60 5.43
N PRO A 24 6.91 32.43 5.75
CA PRO A 24 8.28 32.12 5.37
C PRO A 24 8.57 30.73 5.94
N PHE A 25 9.13 29.85 5.10
CA PHE A 25 9.77 28.64 5.61
C PHE A 25 10.61 29.07 6.80
N SER A 26 10.29 28.53 7.98
CA SER A 26 11.07 28.78 9.18
C SER A 26 12.48 28.31 8.86
N LEU A 27 13.34 29.24 8.46
CA LEU A 27 14.77 29.06 8.61
C LEU A 27 14.91 28.81 10.11
N SER A 28 15.15 27.55 10.45
CA SER A 28 15.49 27.13 11.81
C SER A 28 16.43 28.20 12.37
N PRO A 29 16.07 28.86 13.49
CA PRO A 29 16.87 29.96 14.01
C PRO A 29 18.33 29.54 14.12
N VAL A 30 19.25 30.40 13.65
CA VAL A 30 20.69 30.30 13.94
C VAL A 30 20.84 30.38 15.46
N GLY A 31 20.85 29.20 16.06
CA GLY A 31 20.87 28.90 17.48
C GLY A 31 21.12 27.40 17.69
N GLU A 32 21.76 26.75 16.72
CA GLU A 32 22.27 25.39 16.83
C GLU A 32 23.55 25.41 17.66
N SER A 33 23.43 25.14 18.96
CA SER A 33 24.33 24.20 19.68
C SER A 33 24.14 24.16 21.20
N GLN A 34 23.38 25.05 21.83
CA GLN A 34 23.30 25.08 23.30
C GLN A 34 21.85 25.16 23.80
N GLY A 35 21.12 24.05 23.76
CA GLY A 35 19.81 24.00 24.42
C GLY A 35 18.93 22.77 24.12
N PHE A 36 19.15 22.08 23.00
CA PHE A 36 18.28 20.98 22.56
C PHE A 36 18.52 19.62 23.26
N ALA A 37 19.32 19.57 24.33
CA ALA A 37 19.61 18.33 25.04
C ALA A 37 18.60 18.00 26.16
N ARG A 38 17.73 18.94 26.59
CA ARG A 38 16.84 18.70 27.76
C ARG A 38 15.59 17.87 27.51
N TRP A 39 15.15 17.68 26.27
CA TRP A 39 14.02 16.78 25.94
C TRP A 39 14.44 15.55 25.12
N ARG A 40 15.74 15.37 24.88
CA ARG A 40 16.31 14.21 24.18
C ARG A 40 17.08 13.27 25.10
N SER A 41 16.69 13.19 26.38
CA SER A 41 16.97 11.96 27.12
C SER A 41 15.89 10.95 26.75
N SER A 42 15.97 10.40 25.53
CA SER A 42 15.34 9.12 25.25
C SER A 42 16.26 8.05 25.79
N ALA A 43 16.38 7.97 27.12
CA ALA A 43 16.85 6.73 27.73
C ALA A 43 15.92 5.63 27.21
N SER A 44 16.49 4.63 26.54
CA SER A 44 15.71 3.49 26.09
C SER A 44 15.08 2.82 27.32
N PHE A 45 13.91 2.20 27.17
CA PHE A 45 13.28 1.45 28.25
C PHE A 45 14.23 0.40 28.85
N GLU A 46 15.14 -0.15 28.02
CA GLU A 46 16.25 -1.01 28.42
C GLU A 46 17.25 -0.34 29.39
N ASP A 47 17.63 0.92 29.17
CA ASP A 47 18.56 1.68 30.03
C ASP A 47 17.95 2.00 31.41
N GLN A 48 16.62 2.08 31.46
CA GLN A 48 15.86 2.30 32.70
C GLN A 48 15.52 0.99 33.44
N GLY A 49 15.95 -0.17 32.92
CA GLY A 49 15.61 -1.49 33.49
C GLY A 49 14.11 -1.81 33.42
N ILE A 50 13.37 -1.15 32.54
CA ILE A 50 11.94 -1.37 32.32
C ILE A 50 11.80 -2.47 31.27
N ASP A 51 11.43 -3.67 31.74
CA ASP A 51 11.10 -4.79 30.86
C ASP A 51 9.69 -4.61 30.29
N LEU A 52 9.58 -4.46 28.97
CA LEU A 52 8.33 -4.32 28.23
C LEU A 52 8.15 -5.54 27.33
N PRO A 53 7.80 -6.72 27.87
CA PRO A 53 7.60 -7.91 27.07
C PRO A 53 6.47 -7.66 26.06
N LEU A 54 6.74 -7.97 24.80
CA LEU A 54 5.71 -7.91 23.78
C LEU A 54 4.60 -8.91 24.13
N PRO A 55 3.33 -8.55 23.94
CA PRO A 55 2.25 -9.50 24.09
C PRO A 55 2.47 -10.70 23.16
N GLU A 56 2.04 -11.88 23.61
CA GLU A 56 2.14 -13.10 22.83
C GLU A 56 1.39 -12.94 21.50
N ILE A 57 2.10 -13.12 20.39
CA ILE A 57 1.52 -13.03 19.04
C ILE A 57 0.88 -14.38 18.73
N VAL A 58 -0.45 -14.45 18.83
CA VAL A 58 -1.21 -15.63 18.41
C VAL A 58 -1.29 -15.65 16.87
N PRO A 59 -0.80 -16.72 16.19
CA PRO A 59 -0.94 -16.83 14.74
C PRO A 59 -2.42 -16.85 14.32
N LEU A 60 -2.80 -16.01 13.37
CA LEU A 60 -4.16 -16.02 12.84
C LEU A 60 -4.39 -17.28 12.00
N VAL A 61 -5.47 -18.00 12.29
CA VAL A 61 -5.95 -19.10 11.44
C VAL A 61 -6.63 -18.48 10.22
N LEU A 62 -6.07 -18.70 9.03
CA LEU A 62 -6.67 -18.21 7.79
C LEU A 62 -7.94 -19.02 7.48
N PRO A 63 -9.01 -18.37 6.97
CA PRO A 63 -10.17 -19.07 6.47
C PRO A 63 -9.80 -19.97 5.30
N GLU A 64 -10.59 -21.02 5.07
CA GLU A 64 -10.39 -21.89 3.92
C GLU A 64 -10.62 -21.13 2.59
N PRO A 65 -9.83 -21.42 1.55
CA PRO A 65 -10.02 -20.85 0.22
C PRO A 65 -11.43 -21.11 -0.31
N ARG A 66 -12.00 -20.10 -0.97
CA ARG A 66 -13.36 -20.16 -1.52
C ARG A 66 -13.29 -20.54 -3.00
N GLU A 67 -14.10 -21.51 -3.41
CA GLU A 67 -14.25 -21.87 -4.82
C GLU A 67 -15.51 -21.22 -5.40
N LEU A 68 -15.37 -20.54 -6.53
CA LEU A 68 -16.43 -19.76 -7.18
C LEU A 68 -16.53 -20.14 -8.66
N THR A 69 -17.72 -20.47 -9.13
CA THR A 69 -18.01 -20.64 -10.55
C THR A 69 -18.67 -19.38 -11.09
N ILE A 70 -17.96 -18.69 -11.98
CA ILE A 70 -18.38 -17.40 -12.55
C ILE A 70 -18.87 -17.61 -13.97
N GLN A 71 -20.09 -17.16 -14.24
CA GLN A 71 -20.69 -17.24 -15.58
C GLN A 71 -20.19 -16.09 -16.47
N ARG A 72 -19.92 -16.40 -17.73
CA ARG A 72 -19.58 -15.41 -18.75
C ARG A 72 -20.81 -14.55 -19.04
N GLN A 73 -20.61 -13.24 -19.09
CA GLN A 73 -21.67 -12.30 -19.43
C GLN A 73 -22.07 -12.46 -20.90
N PRO A 74 -23.37 -12.35 -21.22
CA PRO A 74 -23.84 -12.44 -22.60
C PRO A 74 -23.26 -11.30 -23.47
N PRO A 75 -23.30 -11.45 -24.81
CA PRO A 75 -22.91 -10.39 -25.73
C PRO A 75 -23.66 -9.07 -25.43
N PRO A 76 -23.01 -7.90 -25.59
CA PRO A 76 -21.76 -7.66 -26.32
C PRO A 76 -20.48 -7.79 -25.49
N ARG A 77 -20.56 -7.96 -24.16
CA ARG A 77 -19.39 -7.81 -23.28
C ARG A 77 -18.47 -9.03 -23.27
N SER A 78 -19.04 -10.25 -23.23
CA SER A 78 -18.31 -11.51 -23.34
C SER A 78 -17.15 -11.70 -22.34
N ASP A 79 -17.18 -11.03 -21.19
CA ASP A 79 -16.21 -11.19 -20.10
C ASP A 79 -16.87 -11.84 -18.87
N PHE A 80 -16.12 -11.97 -17.77
CA PHE A 80 -16.62 -12.54 -16.50
C PHE A 80 -16.91 -11.48 -15.43
N GLY A 81 -16.84 -10.19 -15.79
CA GLY A 81 -17.18 -9.11 -14.84
C GLY A 81 -16.21 -8.88 -13.68
N PHE A 82 -14.97 -9.39 -13.73
CA PHE A 82 -13.93 -9.14 -12.73
C PHE A 82 -12.59 -8.74 -13.36
N SER A 83 -11.71 -8.14 -12.57
CA SER A 83 -10.37 -7.73 -12.99
C SER A 83 -9.28 -8.46 -12.21
N LEU A 84 -8.15 -8.70 -12.87
CA LEU A 84 -6.94 -9.22 -12.23
C LEU A 84 -6.00 -8.08 -11.85
N ARG A 85 -5.58 -8.03 -10.59
CA ARG A 85 -4.60 -7.07 -10.08
C ARG A 85 -3.36 -7.79 -9.54
N ARG A 86 -2.18 -7.44 -10.08
CA ARG A 86 -0.91 -7.97 -9.56
C ARG A 86 -0.49 -7.21 -8.31
N ALA A 87 0.06 -7.93 -7.33
CA ALA A 87 0.64 -7.34 -6.13
C ALA A 87 1.84 -8.17 -5.66
N VAL A 88 2.56 -7.61 -4.68
CA VAL A 88 3.60 -8.32 -3.94
C VAL A 88 3.19 -8.32 -2.47
N ILE A 89 3.13 -9.50 -1.87
CA ILE A 89 2.93 -9.66 -0.42
C ILE A 89 4.26 -9.97 0.24
N VAL A 90 4.39 -9.56 1.49
CA VAL A 90 5.55 -9.89 2.32
C VAL A 90 5.15 -11.00 3.28
N GLU A 91 5.74 -12.17 3.10
CA GLU A 91 5.60 -13.31 4.01
C GLU A 91 6.76 -13.27 5.00
N ARG A 92 6.45 -13.18 6.30
CA ARG A 92 7.46 -13.23 7.37
C ARG A 92 7.60 -14.67 7.85
N CYS A 93 8.77 -15.24 7.65
CA CYS A 93 9.10 -16.56 8.17
C CYS A 93 9.41 -16.48 9.68
N PRO A 94 9.20 -17.56 10.44
CA PRO A 94 9.43 -17.60 11.89
C PRO A 94 10.88 -17.29 12.32
N ASN A 95 11.83 -17.48 11.42
CA ASN A 95 13.25 -17.15 11.59
C ASN A 95 13.55 -15.63 11.48
N GLY A 96 12.52 -14.78 11.31
CA GLY A 96 12.66 -13.33 11.17
C GLY A 96 12.97 -12.86 9.74
N THR A 97 13.15 -13.77 8.77
CA THR A 97 13.35 -13.37 7.37
C THR A 97 12.03 -13.04 6.70
N ALA A 98 12.01 -12.01 5.87
CA ALA A 98 10.84 -11.63 5.08
C ALA A 98 11.05 -11.99 3.61
N GLN A 99 10.13 -12.73 3.02
CA GLN A 99 10.10 -13.07 1.61
C GLN A 99 9.05 -12.23 0.88
N MET A 100 9.43 -11.61 -0.23
CA MET A 100 8.50 -10.97 -1.13
C MET A 100 7.96 -12.00 -2.12
N LYS A 101 6.64 -12.18 -2.16
CA LYS A 101 5.97 -13.14 -3.04
C LYS A 101 4.99 -12.41 -3.98
N PRO A 102 5.09 -12.57 -5.30
CA PRO A 102 4.09 -12.04 -6.22
C PRO A 102 2.77 -12.81 -6.05
N VAL A 103 1.65 -12.10 -6.06
CA VAL A 103 0.31 -12.70 -6.04
C VAL A 103 -0.61 -11.98 -7.01
N THR A 104 -1.68 -12.67 -7.40
CA THR A 104 -2.74 -12.12 -8.25
C THR A 104 -4.02 -12.03 -7.45
N PHE A 105 -4.62 -10.85 -7.40
CA PHE A 105 -5.94 -10.63 -6.83
C PHE A 105 -7.01 -10.64 -7.91
N ALA A 106 -8.16 -11.22 -7.61
CA ALA A 106 -9.35 -11.15 -8.45
C ALA A 106 -10.36 -10.20 -7.80
N GLU A 107 -10.65 -9.10 -8.47
CA GLU A 107 -11.49 -8.02 -7.93
C GLU A 107 -12.82 -7.94 -8.70
N PRO A 108 -13.96 -7.85 -7.99
CA PRO A 108 -15.25 -7.66 -8.66
C PRO A 108 -15.23 -6.34 -9.45
N GLY A 109 -15.71 -6.38 -10.69
CA GLY A 109 -15.72 -5.20 -11.56
C GLY A 109 -16.75 -4.15 -11.11
N ALA A 110 -16.45 -2.87 -11.30
CA ALA A 110 -17.31 -1.75 -10.90
C ALA A 110 -18.70 -1.72 -11.58
N ILE A 111 -18.89 -2.48 -12.66
CA ILE A 111 -20.14 -2.53 -13.46
C ILE A 111 -21.06 -3.67 -12.98
N VAL A 112 -20.72 -4.36 -11.90
CA VAL A 112 -21.63 -5.32 -11.25
C VAL A 112 -22.68 -4.51 -10.48
N GLN A 113 -23.59 -3.89 -11.23
CA GLN A 113 -24.39 -2.76 -10.74
C GLN A 113 -25.36 -3.14 -9.61
N ASN A 114 -25.79 -4.40 -9.48
CA ASN A 114 -26.92 -4.71 -8.60
C ASN A 114 -26.81 -6.01 -7.77
N ASN A 115 -25.94 -6.97 -8.14
CA ASN A 115 -25.72 -8.23 -7.41
C ASN A 115 -24.32 -8.72 -7.75
N ASN A 116 -23.50 -9.06 -6.76
CA ASN A 116 -22.15 -9.61 -6.96
C ASN A 116 -22.20 -11.01 -7.62
N ASP A 117 -22.57 -11.08 -8.89
CA ASP A 117 -22.85 -12.32 -9.63
C ASP A 117 -21.60 -13.23 -9.75
N THR A 118 -20.41 -12.67 -9.49
CA THR A 118 -19.14 -13.41 -9.47
C THR A 118 -18.85 -14.06 -8.11
N GLY A 119 -19.45 -13.59 -7.01
CA GLY A 119 -19.14 -14.01 -5.65
C GLY A 119 -17.76 -13.56 -5.12
N LEU A 120 -16.97 -12.86 -5.95
CA LEU A 120 -15.64 -12.37 -5.59
C LEU A 120 -15.74 -11.20 -4.61
N LEU A 121 -14.88 -11.19 -3.60
CA LEU A 121 -14.77 -10.11 -2.64
C LEU A 121 -13.44 -9.38 -2.81
N PRO A 122 -13.39 -8.06 -2.54
CA PRO A 122 -12.12 -7.34 -2.49
C PRO A 122 -11.14 -8.03 -1.53
N GLY A 123 -9.94 -8.33 -2.02
CA GLY A 123 -8.91 -9.05 -1.27
C GLY A 123 -8.80 -10.54 -1.59
N ASP A 124 -9.67 -11.08 -2.44
CA ASP A 124 -9.55 -12.46 -2.92
C ASP A 124 -8.28 -12.65 -3.75
N ARG A 125 -7.45 -13.58 -3.30
CA ARG A 125 -6.27 -14.04 -4.04
C ARG A 125 -6.70 -15.17 -4.96
N LEU A 126 -6.28 -15.08 -6.22
CA LEU A 126 -6.48 -16.13 -7.20
C LEU A 126 -5.37 -17.18 -7.05
N ILE A 127 -5.75 -18.37 -6.62
CA ILE A 127 -4.91 -19.55 -6.39
C ILE A 127 -5.05 -20.52 -7.56
N GLU A 128 -6.27 -20.72 -8.08
CA GLU A 128 -6.53 -21.65 -9.18
C GLU A 128 -7.54 -21.11 -10.20
N VAL A 129 -7.39 -21.57 -11.46
CA VAL A 129 -8.36 -21.36 -12.54
C VAL A 129 -8.68 -22.71 -13.18
N ASN A 130 -9.93 -23.14 -13.11
CA ASN A 130 -10.43 -24.46 -13.54
C ASN A 130 -9.59 -25.63 -13.01
N GLY A 131 -9.19 -25.57 -11.73
CA GLY A 131 -8.35 -26.58 -11.07
C GLY A 131 -6.86 -26.51 -11.44
N ILE A 132 -6.43 -25.51 -12.21
CA ILE A 132 -5.03 -25.28 -12.53
C ILE A 132 -4.49 -24.22 -11.57
N ASN A 133 -3.47 -24.57 -10.76
CA ASN A 133 -2.82 -23.61 -9.88
C ASN A 133 -2.13 -22.49 -10.68
N VAL A 134 -2.29 -21.25 -10.22
CA VAL A 134 -1.79 -20.05 -10.91
C VAL A 134 -0.81 -19.20 -10.08
N ASP A 135 -0.37 -19.66 -8.91
CA ASP A 135 0.54 -18.91 -8.03
C ASP A 135 1.83 -18.51 -8.76
N ASP A 136 2.41 -19.46 -9.51
CA ASP A 136 3.67 -19.27 -10.25
C ASP A 136 3.47 -18.82 -11.71
N LYS A 137 2.23 -18.57 -12.15
CA LYS A 137 1.93 -18.21 -13.54
C LYS A 137 2.01 -16.71 -13.80
N SER A 138 2.40 -16.38 -15.03
CA SER A 138 2.33 -15.02 -15.56
C SER A 138 0.88 -14.57 -15.73
N ARG A 139 0.67 -13.25 -15.82
CA ARG A 139 -0.68 -12.67 -15.85
C ARG A 139 -1.35 -13.04 -17.17
N GLU A 140 -0.56 -13.08 -18.22
CA GLU A 140 -0.91 -13.42 -19.58
C GLU A 140 -1.42 -14.86 -19.66
N GLU A 141 -0.68 -15.81 -19.06
CA GLU A 141 -1.12 -17.21 -18.98
C GLU A 141 -2.45 -17.35 -18.21
N ILE A 142 -2.61 -16.64 -17.10
CA ILE A 142 -3.87 -16.65 -16.33
C ILE A 142 -5.02 -16.11 -17.18
N ILE A 143 -4.79 -15.02 -17.91
CA ILE A 143 -5.79 -14.44 -18.81
C ILE A 143 -6.15 -15.42 -19.90
N ASP A 144 -5.19 -16.15 -20.47
CA ASP A 144 -5.45 -17.12 -21.52
C ASP A 144 -6.27 -18.31 -21.01
N LEU A 145 -6.00 -18.79 -19.78
CA LEU A 145 -6.82 -19.81 -19.11
C LEU A 145 -8.27 -19.33 -18.91
N ILE A 146 -8.46 -18.10 -18.44
CA ILE A 146 -9.79 -17.53 -18.23
C ILE A 146 -10.49 -17.30 -19.57
N LYS A 147 -9.81 -16.72 -20.57
CA LYS A 147 -10.40 -16.46 -21.89
C LYS A 147 -10.76 -17.73 -22.63
N GLY A 148 -9.92 -18.76 -22.54
CA GLY A 148 -10.15 -20.08 -23.11
C GLY A 148 -11.25 -20.87 -22.40
N SER A 149 -11.68 -20.43 -21.22
CA SER A 149 -12.86 -21.00 -20.56
C SER A 149 -14.11 -20.74 -21.40
N GLY A 150 -15.06 -21.67 -21.42
CA GLY A 150 -16.28 -21.53 -22.24
C GLY A 150 -17.25 -20.50 -21.65
N ASN A 151 -18.45 -20.95 -21.30
CA ASN A 151 -19.49 -20.10 -20.74
C ASN A 151 -19.32 -19.83 -19.22
N SER A 152 -18.38 -20.52 -18.58
CA SER A 152 -18.14 -20.43 -17.15
C SER A 152 -16.65 -20.64 -16.85
N VAL A 153 -16.17 -20.07 -15.76
CA VAL A 153 -14.83 -20.30 -15.21
C VAL A 153 -14.94 -20.59 -13.72
N THR A 154 -14.25 -21.61 -13.23
CA THR A 154 -14.14 -21.87 -11.80
C THR A 154 -12.83 -21.29 -11.28
N VAL A 155 -12.89 -20.50 -10.21
CA VAL A 155 -11.73 -19.88 -9.57
C VAL A 155 -11.68 -20.24 -8.10
N LYS A 156 -10.47 -20.30 -7.55
CA LYS A 156 -10.20 -20.54 -6.13
C LYS A 156 -9.16 -19.56 -5.61
#